data_AF-A0A967Q5P2-F1
#
_entry.id   AF-A0A967Q5P2-F1
#
_cell.length_a   1.000
_cell.length_b   1.000
_cell.length_c   1.000
_cell.angle_alpha   90.00
_cell.angle_beta   90.00
_cell.angle_gamma   90.00
#
_symmetry.space_group_name_H-M   'P 1'
#
loop_
_entity.id
_entity.type
_entity.pdbx_description
1 polymer ?
#
loop_
_entity_poly.entity_id
_entity_poly.type
_entity_poly.pdbx_seq_one_letter_code
_entity_poly.pdbx_strand_id
1 'polypeptide(L)' 'MRPILVSTCLLGIPTRYDGGAKRNERVIDYLRRNDFVPVPVCPEQLAGLPTPRP' A
#
# COMPACT_ATOMS: atom_id res chain seq x y z
N MET A 1 1.94 3.11 19.43
CA MET A 1 1.99 3.30 17.98
C MET A 1 3.30 2.75 17.42
N ARG A 2 3.27 1.64 16.66
CA ARG A 2 4.47 1.04 16.03
C ARG A 2 4.42 1.21 14.52
N PRO A 3 5.47 1.75 13.85
CA PRO A 3 5.46 1.88 12.39
C PRO A 3 5.62 0.52 11.70
N ILE A 4 4.96 0.34 10.56
CA ILE A 4 5.08 -0.87 9.72
C ILE A 4 4.98 -0.50 8.24
N LEU A 5 5.83 -1.09 7.40
CA LEU A 5 5.74 -0.92 5.94
C LEU A 5 4.54 -1.70 5.41
N VAL A 6 3.73 -1.06 4.57
CA VAL A 6 2.56 -1.68 3.95
C VAL A 6 2.54 -1.33 2.47
N SER A 7 2.28 -2.32 1.62
CA SER A 7 2.12 -2.07 0.18
C SER A 7 1.05 -1.01 -0.06
N THR A 8 1.42 0.09 -0.72
CA THR A 8 0.55 1.28 -0.88
C THR A 8 -0.79 0.94 -1.53
N CYS A 9 -0.81 -0.02 -2.47
CA CYS A 9 -2.03 -0.48 -3.13
C CYS A 9 -3.06 -1.12 -2.18
N LEU A 10 -2.62 -1.72 -1.06
CA LEU A 10 -3.50 -2.31 -0.03
C LEU A 10 -4.22 -1.24 0.80
N LEU A 11 -3.65 -0.04 0.86
CA LEU A 11 -4.22 1.12 1.53
C LEU A 11 -5.16 1.93 0.63
N GLY A 12 -5.38 1.49 -0.61
CA GLY A 12 -6.32 2.12 -1.55
C GLY A 12 -5.69 3.17 -2.46
N ILE A 13 -4.38 3.32 -2.47
CA ILE A 13 -3.68 4.25 -3.38
C ILE A 13 -3.44 3.54 -4.73
N PRO A 14 -3.77 4.17 -5.86
CA PRO A 14 -3.70 3.56 -7.19
C PRO A 14 -2.25 3.45 -7.71
N THR A 15 -1.50 2.46 -7.22
CA THR A 15 -0.09 2.23 -7.60
C THR A 15 0.15 0.89 -8.30
N ARG A 16 -0.89 0.10 -8.57
CA ARG A 16 -0.76 -1.17 -9.30
C ARG A 16 -0.33 -0.94 -10.75
N TYR A 17 0.18 -1.99 -11.39
CA TYR A 17 0.57 -1.98 -12.79
C TYR A 17 -0.56 -1.53 -13.74
N ASP A 18 -1.82 -1.82 -13.42
CA ASP A 18 -3.01 -1.44 -14.19
C ASP A 18 -3.56 -0.04 -13.85
N GLY A 19 -2.84 0.75 -13.03
CA GLY A 19 -3.33 2.04 -12.54
C GLY A 19 -4.40 1.92 -11.44
N GLY A 20 -4.75 0.70 -11.03
CA GLY A 20 -5.74 0.45 -9.99
C GLY A 20 -5.15 0.46 -8.57
N ALA A 21 -6.06 0.34 -7.61
CA ALA A 21 -5.74 0.02 -6.22
C ALA A 21 -6.20 -1.41 -5.87
N LYS A 22 -5.77 -1.93 -4.72
CA LYS A 22 -6.25 -3.20 -4.17
C LYS A 22 -6.55 -3.03 -2.68
N ARG A 23 -7.39 -2.04 -2.36
CA ARG A 23 -7.79 -1.75 -0.98
C ARG A 23 -8.23 -3.04 -0.29
N ASN A 24 -7.64 -3.33 0.86
CA ASN A 24 -7.89 -4.55 1.60
C ASN A 24 -8.34 -4.23 3.02
N GLU A 25 -9.63 -4.36 3.29
CA GLU A 25 -10.21 -4.08 4.61
C GLU A 25 -9.60 -4.92 5.72
N ARG A 26 -9.19 -6.17 5.45
CA ARG A 26 -8.55 -7.02 6.46
C ARG A 26 -7.21 -6.46 6.91
N VAL A 27 -6.45 -5.87 5.98
CA VAL A 27 -5.17 -5.21 6.29
C VAL A 27 -5.43 -3.96 7.12
N ILE A 28 -6.40 -3.14 6.73
CA ILE A 28 -6.77 -1.91 7.44
C ILE A 28 -7.22 -2.23 8.87
N ASP A 29 -8.07 -3.23 9.04
CA ASP A 29 -8.56 -3.67 10.35
C ASP A 29 -7.44 -4.25 11.21
N TYR A 30 -6.52 -5.02 10.60
CA TYR A 30 -5.34 -5.53 11.31
C TYR A 30 -4.46 -4.39 11.85
N LEU A 31 -4.20 -3.36 11.04
CA LEU A 31 -3.41 -2.19 11.45
C LEU A 31 -4.06 -1.46 12.63
N ARG A 32 -5.37 -1.21 12.55
CA ARG A 32 -6.14 -0.54 13.62
C ARG A 32 -6.13 -1.35 14.92
N ARG A 33 -6.42 -2.65 14.84
CA ARG A 33 -6.54 -3.53 16.03
C ARG A 33 -5.22 -3.71 16.77
N ASN A 34 -4.09 -3.56 16.09
CA ASN A 34 -2.77 -3.78 16.65
C ASN A 34 -1.98 -2.47 16.88
N ASP A 35 -2.63 -1.31 16.78
CA ASP A 35 -2.01 0.02 16.98
C ASP A 35 -0.74 0.25 16.12
N PHE A 36 -0.80 -0.24 14.87
CA PHE A 36 0.24 -0.02 13.87
C PHE A 36 -0.01 1.27 13.09
N VAL A 37 1.07 2.03 12.86
CA VAL A 37 1.09 3.18 11.96
C VAL A 37 1.58 2.72 10.60
N PRO A 38 0.73 2.70 9.55
CA PRO A 38 1.16 2.26 8.23
C PRO A 38 2.07 3.30 7.57
N VAL A 39 3.21 2.83 7.07
CA VAL A 39 4.09 3.58 6.17
C VAL A 39 3.85 3.03 4.75
N PRO A 40 3.19 3.78 3.86
CA PRO A 40 2.86 3.31 2.52
C PRO A 40 4.12 3.18 1.65
N VAL A 41 4.34 2.00 1.08
CA VAL A 41 5.47 1.73 0.17
C VAL A 41 5.00 1.06 -1.13
N CYS A 42 5.39 1.60 -2.28
CA CYS A 42 5.31 0.92 -3.57
C CYS A 42 6.74 0.77 -4.11
N PRO A 43 7.37 -0.41 -3.97
CA PRO A 43 8.76 -0.61 -4.40
C PRO A 43 8.95 -0.32 -5.89
N GLU A 44 7.97 -0.64 -6.73
CA GLU A 44 8.01 -0.42 -8.18
C GLU A 44 8.09 1.08 -8.54
N GLN A 45 7.26 1.93 -7.94
CA GLN A 45 7.33 3.39 -8.16
C GLN A 45 8.60 4.00 -7.55
N LEU A 46 9.05 3.51 -6.39
CA LEU A 46 10.30 3.95 -5.78
C LEU A 46 11.53 3.55 -6.62
N ALA A 47 11.43 2.44 -7.36
CA ALA A 47 12.42 2.03 -8.34
C ALA A 47 12.31 2.81 -9.68
N GLY A 48 11.36 3.74 -9.81
CA GLY A 48 11.19 4.59 -10.99
C GLY A 48 10.24 4.04 -12.05
N LEU A 49 9.52 2.94 -11.79
CA LEU A 49 8.54 2.43 -12.74
C LEU A 49 7.28 3.32 -12.76
N PRO A 50 6.69 3.55 -13.94
CA PRO A 50 5.46 4.34 -14.06
C PRO A 50 4.25 3.56 -13.52
N THR A 51 3.15 4.28 -13.34
CA THR A 51 1.82 3.69 -13.13
C THR A 51 0.88 4.33 -14.17
N PRO A 52 0.29 3.58 -15.12
CA PRO A 52 0.41 2.13 -15.29
C PRO A 52 1.77 1.68 -15.86
N ARG A 53 2.02 0.37 -15.86
CA ARG A 53 3.20 -0.30 -16.43
C ARG A 53 2.82 -1.70 -16.94
N PRO A 54 3.58 -2.27 -17.90
CA PRO A 54 3.35 -3.62 -18.41
C PRO A 54 3.37 -4.71 -17.33
#